data_AF-A0A534WRP2-F1
#
_entry.id   AF-A0A534WRP2-F1
#
_cell.length_a   1.000
_cell.length_b   1.000
_cell.length_c   1.000
_cell.angle_alpha   90.00
_cell.angle_beta   90.00
_cell.angle_gamma   90.00
#
_symmetry.space_group_name_H-M   'P 1'
#
loop_
_entity.id
_entity.type
_entity.pdbx_description
1 polymer ?
#
loop_
_entity_poly.entity_id
_entity_poly.type
_entity_poly.pdbx_seq_one_letter_code
_entity_poly.pdbx_strand_id
1 'polypeptide(L)'
;MMRALRVVRAQLRASIATALQYRFEFAVEGALALLWMGVTLVPLIVVFGTRETVAGWTFPEMLVVLGWFVALKGILEGTLSPSLLQVIEHVRKGTLDFVLLKPADAQLLVSLSKIEPWRMIDVAGAAVILVVAFQRIGRPPALADLLLAALLLCSAVLVLYSIAILVVSIAFVAVRVDNLLYLFQSVFDVARWPSSVFRGALAVIFTFVLPLALMTTYPSLALLGKLNLRTAVAAVAGTLLFAAVARGIWIVSIRRYTSASS
;
A
#
# COMPACT_ATOMS: atom_id res chain seq x y z
N MET A 1 -7.20 24.57 -0.47
CA MET A 1 -7.96 23.29 -0.48
C MET A 1 -8.87 23.10 -1.69
N MET A 2 -9.78 24.03 -2.05
CA MET A 2 -10.74 23.84 -3.16
C MET A 2 -10.13 23.69 -4.57
N ARG A 3 -8.91 24.18 -4.80
CA ARG A 3 -8.17 23.99 -6.06
C ARG A 3 -7.58 22.58 -6.18
N ALA A 4 -6.95 22.08 -5.11
CA ALA A 4 -6.40 20.71 -5.06
C ALA A 4 -7.48 19.63 -5.25
N LEU A 5 -8.63 19.78 -4.57
CA LEU A 5 -9.79 18.89 -4.73
C LEU A 5 -10.34 18.87 -6.16
N ARG A 6 -10.35 20.02 -6.86
CA ARG A 6 -10.76 20.09 -8.27
C ARG A 6 -9.79 19.36 -9.19
N VAL A 7 -8.49 19.48 -8.95
CA VAL A 7 -7.45 18.76 -9.72
C VAL A 7 -7.58 17.25 -9.52
N VAL A 8 -7.71 16.79 -8.27
CA VAL A 8 -7.90 15.36 -7.96
C VAL A 8 -9.18 14.82 -8.63
N ARG A 9 -10.29 15.56 -8.57
CA ARG A 9 -11.55 15.16 -9.22
C ARG A 9 -11.43 15.10 -10.75
N ALA A 10 -10.72 16.05 -11.35
CA ALA A 10 -10.49 16.04 -12.80
C ALA A 10 -9.65 14.84 -13.23
N GLN A 11 -8.58 14.53 -12.49
CA GLN A 11 -7.74 13.36 -12.76
C GLN A 11 -8.47 12.03 -12.57
N LEU A 12 -9.27 11.92 -11.51
CA LEU A 12 -10.15 10.78 -11.28
C LEU A 12 -11.09 10.55 -12.47
N ARG A 13 -11.76 11.61 -12.94
CA ARG A 13 -12.68 11.51 -14.08
C ARG A 13 -11.97 11.11 -15.36
N ALA A 14 -10.81 11.70 -15.65
CA ALA A 14 -10.03 11.36 -16.82
C ALA A 14 -9.57 9.89 -16.77
N SER A 15 -9.02 9.45 -15.64
CA SER A 15 -8.55 8.07 -15.45
C SER A 15 -9.68 7.04 -15.61
N ILE A 16 -10.85 7.32 -15.02
CA ILE A 16 -12.04 6.46 -15.15
C ILE A 16 -12.55 6.44 -16.60
N ALA A 17 -12.61 7.59 -17.27
CA ALA A 17 -13.06 7.66 -18.66
C ALA A 17 -12.15 6.86 -19.59
N THR A 18 -10.83 6.99 -19.43
CA THR A 18 -9.86 6.21 -20.20
C THR A 18 -9.98 4.71 -19.92
N ALA A 19 -10.11 4.31 -18.65
CA ALA A 19 -10.26 2.90 -18.27
C ALA A 19 -11.54 2.28 -18.86
N LEU A 20 -12.65 3.03 -18.90
CA LEU A 20 -13.90 2.57 -19.48
C LEU A 20 -13.90 2.55 -21.02
N GLN A 21 -13.05 3.34 -21.66
CA GLN A 21 -12.89 3.36 -23.11
C GLN A 21 -12.26 2.05 -23.62
N TYR A 22 -11.30 1.49 -22.87
CA TYR A 22 -10.61 0.24 -23.21
C TYR A 22 -11.19 -0.97 -22.44
N ARG A 23 -12.46 -1.28 -22.72
CA ARG A 23 -13.24 -2.32 -22.00
C ARG A 23 -12.58 -3.70 -22.00
N PHE A 24 -11.85 -4.05 -23.07
CA PHE A 24 -11.12 -5.33 -23.15
C PHE A 24 -9.92 -5.36 -22.19
N GLU A 25 -9.13 -4.30 -22.16
CA GLU A 25 -8.01 -4.16 -21.21
C GLU A 25 -8.51 -4.22 -19.77
N PHE A 26 -9.61 -3.53 -19.46
CA PHE A 26 -10.26 -3.61 -18.15
C PHE A 26 -10.64 -5.05 -17.76
N ALA A 27 -11.24 -5.81 -18.68
CA ALA A 27 -11.65 -7.18 -18.42
C ALA A 27 -10.45 -8.12 -18.21
N VAL A 28 -9.40 -7.97 -19.02
CA VAL A 28 -8.17 -8.76 -18.91
C VAL A 28 -7.45 -8.46 -17.59
N GLU A 29 -7.24 -7.18 -17.26
CA GLU A 29 -6.63 -6.75 -16.01
C GLU A 29 -7.42 -7.22 -14.79
N GLY A 30 -8.76 -7.16 -14.85
CA GLY A 30 -9.62 -7.68 -13.80
C GLY A 30 -9.50 -9.20 -13.61
N ALA A 31 -9.42 -9.96 -14.71
CA ALA A 31 -9.22 -11.40 -14.65
C ALA A 31 -7.84 -11.77 -14.10
N LEU A 32 -6.79 -11.03 -14.50
CA LEU A 32 -5.44 -11.19 -13.96
C LEU A 32 -5.39 -10.88 -12.46
N ALA A 33 -6.07 -9.82 -12.00
CA ALA A 33 -6.14 -9.50 -10.58
C ALA A 33 -6.76 -10.65 -9.76
N LEU A 34 -7.86 -11.25 -10.24
CA LEU A 34 -8.47 -12.43 -9.61
C LEU A 34 -7.52 -13.64 -9.58
N LEU A 35 -6.82 -13.89 -10.68
CA LEU A 35 -5.83 -14.97 -10.75
C LEU A 35 -4.70 -14.75 -9.75
N TRP A 36 -4.13 -13.54 -9.70
CA TRP A 36 -3.07 -13.18 -8.78
C TRP A 36 -3.50 -13.24 -7.32
N MET A 37 -4.75 -12.86 -7.01
CA MET A 37 -5.33 -13.05 -5.69
C MET A 37 -5.41 -14.54 -5.32
N GLY A 38 -5.81 -15.41 -6.25
CA GLY A 38 -5.77 -16.87 -6.08
C GLY A 38 -4.36 -17.38 -5.80
N VAL A 39 -3.36 -16.94 -6.57
CA VAL A 39 -1.94 -17.28 -6.34
C VAL A 39 -1.46 -16.81 -4.96
N THR A 40 -1.94 -15.65 -4.50
CA THR A 40 -1.56 -15.08 -3.20
C THR A 40 -2.04 -15.93 -2.02
N LEU A 41 -3.10 -16.72 -2.19
CA LEU A 41 -3.60 -17.70 -1.20
C LEU A 41 -2.76 -18.97 -1.11
N VAL A 42 -2.08 -19.38 -2.20
CA VAL A 42 -1.38 -20.67 -2.29
C VAL A 42 -0.37 -20.88 -1.15
N PRO A 43 0.51 -19.92 -0.80
CA PRO A 43 1.45 -20.11 0.31
C PRO A 43 0.79 -20.40 1.65
N LEU A 44 -0.36 -19.77 1.94
CA LEU A 44 -1.12 -20.05 3.16
C LEU A 44 -1.68 -21.48 3.14
N ILE A 45 -2.26 -21.91 2.02
CA ILE A 45 -2.82 -23.27 1.89
C ILE A 45 -1.72 -24.32 2.06
N VAL A 46 -0.56 -24.12 1.42
CA VAL A 46 0.56 -25.06 1.50
C VAL A 46 1.11 -25.16 2.93
N VAL A 47 1.33 -24.02 3.59
CA VAL A 47 1.90 -24.01 4.94
C VAL A 47 0.94 -24.62 5.96
N PHE A 48 -0.34 -24.26 5.92
CA PHE A 48 -1.34 -24.78 6.86
C PHE A 48 -1.87 -26.18 6.52
N GLY A 49 -1.49 -26.73 5.36
CA GLY A 49 -1.69 -28.15 5.07
C GLY A 49 -0.81 -29.07 5.92
N THR A 50 0.28 -28.56 6.50
CA THR A 50 1.23 -29.34 7.32
C THR A 50 1.33 -28.87 8.76
N ARG A 51 0.84 -27.67 9.08
CA ARG A 51 0.92 -27.06 10.42
C ARG A 51 -0.41 -26.47 10.83
N GLU A 52 -0.80 -26.70 12.08
CA GLU A 52 -2.02 -26.09 12.64
C GLU A 52 -1.83 -24.60 12.94
N THR A 53 -0.63 -24.21 13.36
CA THR A 53 -0.30 -22.82 13.69
C THR A 53 1.08 -22.41 13.18
N VAL A 54 1.22 -21.12 12.85
CA VAL A 54 2.48 -20.50 12.45
C VAL A 54 2.69 -19.25 13.29
N ALA A 55 3.74 -19.23 14.11
CA ALA A 55 4.05 -18.11 15.01
C ALA A 55 2.86 -17.66 15.87
N GLY A 56 1.99 -18.60 16.30
CA GLY A 56 0.80 -18.34 17.11
C GLY A 56 -0.46 -17.95 16.32
N TRP A 57 -0.38 -17.92 14.98
CA TRP A 57 -1.52 -17.64 14.10
C TRP A 57 -2.11 -18.92 13.55
N THR A 58 -3.43 -19.04 13.64
CA THR A 58 -4.21 -20.11 12.99
C THR A 58 -4.50 -19.76 11.53
N PHE A 59 -4.93 -20.75 10.73
CA PHE A 59 -5.28 -20.53 9.33
C PHE A 59 -6.34 -19.42 9.13
N PRO A 60 -7.47 -19.38 9.87
CA PRO A 60 -8.45 -18.30 9.72
C PRO A 60 -7.90 -16.92 10.08
N GLU A 61 -7.03 -16.82 11.08
CA GLU A 61 -6.42 -15.54 11.46
C GLU A 61 -5.42 -15.05 10.41
N MET A 62 -4.69 -15.97 9.77
CA MET A 62 -3.83 -15.66 8.64
C MET A 62 -4.64 -15.21 7.41
N LEU A 63 -5.85 -15.72 7.20
CA LEU A 63 -6.75 -15.19 6.18
C LEU A 63 -7.16 -13.75 6.47
N VAL A 64 -7.30 -13.35 7.75
CA VAL A 64 -7.52 -11.93 8.11
C VAL A 64 -6.33 -11.07 7.69
N VAL A 65 -5.11 -11.51 8.00
CA VAL A 65 -3.88 -10.82 7.57
C VAL A 65 -3.79 -10.72 6.05
N LEU A 66 -4.11 -11.81 5.35
CA LEU A 66 -4.07 -11.86 3.90
C LEU A 66 -5.13 -10.93 3.28
N GLY A 67 -6.38 -10.98 3.75
CA GLY A 67 -7.44 -10.11 3.27
C GLY A 67 -7.08 -8.64 3.48
N TRP A 68 -6.52 -8.30 4.63
CA TRP A 68 -6.01 -6.95 4.90
C TRP A 68 -4.89 -6.54 3.94
N PHE A 69 -3.92 -7.43 3.72
CA PHE A 69 -2.84 -7.22 2.77
C PHE A 69 -3.36 -7.00 1.34
N VAL A 70 -4.30 -7.81 0.87
CA VAL A 70 -4.91 -7.69 -0.47
C VAL A 70 -5.65 -6.35 -0.60
N ALA A 71 -6.38 -5.92 0.43
CA ALA A 71 -7.04 -4.60 0.42
C ALA A 71 -6.01 -3.47 0.30
N LEU A 72 -4.92 -3.52 1.08
CA LEU A 72 -3.84 -2.54 1.01
C LEU A 72 -3.11 -2.55 -0.32
N LYS A 73 -2.85 -3.74 -0.88
CA LYS A 73 -2.22 -3.90 -2.20
C LYS A 73 -3.11 -3.30 -3.29
N GLY A 74 -4.41 -3.56 -3.26
CA GLY A 74 -5.39 -2.94 -4.17
C GLY A 74 -5.40 -1.41 -4.09
N ILE A 75 -5.30 -0.84 -2.88
CA ILE A 75 -5.18 0.61 -2.70
C ILE A 75 -3.85 1.12 -3.27
N LEU A 76 -2.74 0.46 -2.96
CA LEU A 76 -1.40 0.82 -3.42
C LEU A 76 -1.32 0.81 -4.96
N GLU A 77 -1.68 -0.30 -5.58
CA GLU A 77 -1.64 -0.50 -7.03
C GLU A 77 -2.70 0.33 -7.75
N GLY A 78 -3.86 0.57 -7.13
CA GLY A 78 -4.94 1.36 -7.72
C GLY A 78 -4.69 2.86 -7.71
N THR A 79 -3.86 3.38 -6.80
CA THR A 79 -3.73 4.84 -6.60
C THR A 79 -2.29 5.35 -6.64
N LEU A 80 -1.40 4.72 -5.87
CA LEU A 80 -0.05 5.22 -5.63
C LEU A 80 0.93 4.72 -6.70
N SER A 81 1.05 3.41 -6.89
CA SER A 81 2.02 2.81 -7.83
C SER A 81 1.97 3.40 -9.25
N PRO A 82 0.79 3.60 -9.88
CA PRO A 82 0.72 4.14 -11.23
C PRO A 82 1.22 5.59 -11.29
N SER A 83 0.95 6.37 -10.24
CA SER A 83 1.41 7.74 -10.11
C SER A 83 2.93 7.80 -9.89
N LEU A 84 3.51 6.90 -9.07
CA LEU A 84 4.96 6.81 -8.87
C LEU A 84 5.71 6.47 -10.17
N LEU A 85 5.20 5.53 -10.95
CA LEU A 85 5.79 5.18 -12.26
C LEU A 85 5.82 6.37 -13.21
N GLN A 86 4.75 7.16 -13.26
CA GLN A 86 4.71 8.38 -14.07
C GLN A 86 5.76 9.40 -13.63
N VAL A 87 6.03 9.50 -12.34
CA VAL A 87 7.01 10.46 -11.82
C VAL A 87 8.41 10.05 -12.22
N ILE A 88 8.73 8.76 -12.15
CA ILE A 88 10.01 8.22 -12.63
C ILE A 88 10.18 8.50 -14.13
N GLU A 89 9.13 8.30 -14.93
CA GLU A 89 9.11 8.68 -16.34
C GLU A 89 9.34 10.18 -16.55
N HIS A 90 8.72 11.05 -15.75
CA HIS A 90 8.91 12.50 -15.83
C HIS A 90 10.34 12.92 -15.48
N VAL A 91 10.94 12.32 -14.46
CA VAL A 91 12.36 12.54 -14.10
C VAL A 91 13.25 12.13 -15.27
N ARG A 92 13.05 10.93 -15.81
CA ARG A 92 13.87 10.39 -16.91
C ARG A 92 13.78 11.24 -18.17
N LYS A 93 12.60 11.79 -18.47
CA LYS A 93 12.36 12.64 -19.64
C LYS A 93 12.69 14.13 -19.40
N GLY A 94 13.12 14.54 -18.20
CA GLY A 94 13.32 15.95 -17.85
C GLY A 94 12.03 16.79 -17.89
N THR A 95 10.85 16.15 -17.82
CA THR A 95 9.55 16.83 -17.89
C THR A 95 8.92 17.06 -16.53
N LEU A 96 9.59 16.64 -15.45
CA LEU A 96 9.14 16.89 -14.08
C LEU A 96 9.04 18.40 -13.80
N ASP A 97 9.87 19.23 -14.42
CA ASP A 97 9.84 20.68 -14.30
C ASP A 97 8.46 21.26 -14.61
N PHE A 98 7.77 20.74 -15.64
CA PHE A 98 6.40 21.15 -15.97
C PHE A 98 5.38 20.80 -14.90
N VAL A 99 5.63 19.75 -14.10
CA VAL A 99 4.80 19.40 -12.95
C VAL A 99 5.08 20.34 -11.79
N LEU A 100 6.35 20.66 -11.55
CA LEU A 100 6.78 21.54 -10.45
C LEU A 100 6.38 23.02 -10.66
N LEU A 101 6.25 23.47 -11.91
CA LEU A 101 5.76 24.81 -12.25
C LEU A 101 4.28 25.04 -11.93
N LYS A 102 3.50 23.98 -11.68
CA LYS A 102 2.07 24.10 -11.39
C LYS A 102 1.88 24.68 -9.97
N PRO A 103 0.92 25.60 -9.76
CA PRO A 103 0.70 26.24 -8.45
C PRO A 103 -0.07 25.32 -7.48
N ALA A 104 0.45 24.12 -7.23
CA ALA A 104 -0.06 23.16 -6.26
C ALA A 104 1.11 22.37 -5.65
N ASP A 105 0.89 21.75 -4.49
CA ASP A 105 1.90 20.95 -3.82
C ASP A 105 2.38 19.82 -4.75
N ALA A 106 3.67 19.81 -5.07
CA ALA A 106 4.27 18.86 -5.99
C ALA A 106 4.03 17.42 -5.53
N GLN A 107 4.06 17.14 -4.23
CA GLN A 107 3.81 15.81 -3.69
C GLN A 107 2.39 15.35 -4.02
N LEU A 108 1.40 16.23 -3.89
CA LEU A 108 0.01 15.91 -4.22
C LEU A 108 -0.19 15.67 -5.73
N LEU A 109 0.45 16.47 -6.58
CA LEU A 109 0.36 16.33 -8.04
C LEU A 109 0.98 15.02 -8.54
N VAL A 110 2.10 14.64 -7.94
CA VAL A 110 2.90 13.44 -8.22
C VAL A 110 2.21 12.17 -7.73
N SER A 111 1.36 12.27 -6.69
CA SER A 111 0.80 11.09 -6.01
C SER A 111 -0.60 10.69 -6.46
N LEU A 112 -1.33 11.58 -7.14
CA LEU A 112 -2.71 11.35 -7.59
C LEU A 112 -2.86 11.62 -9.09
N SER A 113 -1.79 11.38 -9.86
CA SER A 113 -1.76 11.67 -11.30
C SER A 113 -2.44 10.58 -12.13
N LYS A 114 -2.43 9.32 -11.66
CA LYS A 114 -3.06 8.19 -12.33
C LYS A 114 -3.72 7.26 -11.31
N ILE A 115 -4.94 6.84 -11.62
CA ILE A 115 -5.70 5.89 -10.82
C ILE A 115 -6.15 4.75 -11.73
N GLU A 116 -6.11 3.53 -11.23
CA GLU A 116 -6.45 2.30 -11.94
C GLU A 116 -7.71 1.68 -11.32
N PRO A 117 -8.91 1.97 -11.86
CA PRO A 117 -10.18 1.60 -11.22
C PRO A 117 -10.41 0.09 -11.09
N TRP A 118 -9.82 -0.73 -11.96
CA TRP A 118 -9.96 -2.19 -11.92
C TRP A 118 -9.38 -2.80 -10.63
N ARG A 119 -8.45 -2.13 -9.96
CA ARG A 119 -7.89 -2.56 -8.66
C ARG A 119 -8.92 -2.53 -7.52
N MET A 120 -10.13 -1.98 -7.76
CA MET A 120 -11.27 -2.20 -6.85
C MET A 120 -11.65 -3.69 -6.73
N ILE A 121 -11.30 -4.53 -7.71
CA ILE A 121 -11.50 -5.99 -7.64
C ILE A 121 -10.69 -6.59 -6.49
N ASP A 122 -9.47 -6.12 -6.25
CA ASP A 122 -8.65 -6.56 -5.12
C ASP A 122 -9.31 -6.21 -3.77
N VAL A 123 -9.87 -5.00 -3.66
CA VAL A 123 -10.59 -4.56 -2.45
C VAL A 123 -11.86 -5.39 -2.22
N ALA A 124 -12.61 -5.68 -3.28
CA ALA A 124 -13.79 -6.55 -3.20
C ALA A 124 -13.39 -7.99 -2.83
N GLY A 125 -12.34 -8.52 -3.44
CA GLY A 125 -11.80 -9.84 -3.14
C GLY A 125 -11.27 -9.95 -1.70
N ALA A 126 -10.61 -8.91 -1.20
CA ALA A 126 -10.21 -8.79 0.20
C ALA A 126 -11.42 -8.86 1.15
N ALA A 127 -12.52 -8.19 0.83
CA ALA A 127 -13.74 -8.26 1.63
C ALA A 127 -14.30 -9.70 1.66
N VAL A 128 -14.29 -10.41 0.53
CA VAL A 128 -14.69 -11.83 0.47
C VAL A 128 -13.78 -12.69 1.34
N ILE A 129 -12.46 -12.52 1.25
CA ILE A 129 -11.48 -13.25 2.08
C ILE A 129 -11.74 -12.99 3.57
N LEU A 130 -11.99 -11.74 3.97
CA LEU A 130 -12.28 -11.38 5.35
C LEU A 130 -13.60 -12.01 5.84
N VAL A 131 -14.65 -12.00 5.03
CA VAL A 131 -15.93 -12.66 5.37
C VAL A 131 -15.72 -14.16 5.59
N VAL A 132 -15.00 -14.84 4.69
CA VAL A 132 -14.67 -16.27 4.82
C VAL A 132 -13.82 -16.53 6.07
N ALA A 133 -12.86 -15.64 6.38
CA ALA A 133 -12.04 -15.74 7.58
C ALA A 133 -12.89 -15.69 8.86
N PHE A 134 -13.78 -14.70 8.98
CA PHE A 134 -14.63 -14.55 10.16
C PHE A 134 -15.72 -15.62 10.29
N GLN A 135 -16.23 -16.14 9.16
CA GLN A 135 -17.10 -17.32 9.19
C GLN A 135 -16.38 -18.53 9.79
N ARG A 136 -15.10 -18.75 9.45
CA ARG A 136 -14.28 -19.84 10.02
C ARG A 136 -13.87 -19.59 11.47
N ILE A 137 -13.69 -18.33 11.87
CA ILE A 137 -13.42 -17.95 13.27
C ILE A 137 -14.67 -18.16 14.14
N GLY A 138 -15.88 -18.17 13.55
CA GLY A 138 -17.13 -18.43 14.25
C GLY A 138 -17.69 -17.23 15.01
N ARG A 139 -17.06 -16.06 14.92
CA ARG A 139 -17.55 -14.80 15.49
C ARG A 139 -17.23 -13.62 14.58
N PRO A 140 -18.16 -12.68 14.36
CA PRO A 140 -17.85 -11.43 13.66
C PRO A 140 -16.95 -10.53 14.54
N PRO A 141 -16.19 -9.60 13.93
CA PRO A 141 -15.45 -8.59 14.67
C PRO A 141 -16.41 -7.63 15.40
N ALA A 142 -16.04 -7.17 16.59
CA ALA A 142 -16.85 -6.19 17.31
C ALA A 142 -16.82 -4.83 16.57
N LEU A 143 -17.84 -3.99 16.79
CA LEU A 143 -17.89 -2.67 16.16
C LEU A 143 -16.67 -1.81 16.54
N ALA A 144 -16.22 -1.88 17.80
CA ALA A 144 -15.02 -1.18 18.26
C ALA A 144 -13.75 -1.65 17.52
N ASP A 145 -13.62 -2.97 17.33
CA ASP A 145 -12.50 -3.59 16.62
C ASP A 145 -12.48 -3.20 15.13
N LEU A 146 -13.65 -3.13 14.50
CA LEU A 146 -13.82 -2.64 13.13
C LEU A 146 -13.43 -1.16 12.98
N LEU A 147 -13.87 -0.31 13.90
CA LEU A 147 -13.52 1.12 13.88
C LEU A 147 -12.01 1.32 14.11
N LEU A 148 -11.42 0.56 15.03
CA LEU A 148 -9.99 0.59 15.28
C LEU A 148 -9.20 0.10 14.06
N ALA A 149 -9.64 -0.99 13.44
CA ALA A 149 -9.05 -1.46 12.19
C ALA A 149 -9.15 -0.40 11.09
N ALA A 150 -10.30 0.24 10.90
CA ALA A 150 -10.47 1.31 9.92
C ALA A 150 -9.52 2.49 10.16
N LEU A 151 -9.30 2.90 11.42
CA LEU A 151 -8.29 3.90 11.77
C LEU A 151 -6.88 3.43 11.37
N LEU A 152 -6.53 2.18 11.67
CA LEU A 152 -5.24 1.60 11.33
C LEU A 152 -5.08 1.35 9.82
N LEU A 153 -6.16 1.24 9.04
CA LEU A 153 -6.11 1.26 7.58
C LEU A 153 -5.59 2.60 7.08
N CYS A 154 -6.10 3.70 7.62
CA CYS A 154 -5.57 5.02 7.30
C CYS A 154 -4.09 5.13 7.67
N SER A 155 -3.68 4.57 8.82
CA SER A 155 -2.28 4.51 9.22
C SER A 155 -1.42 3.69 8.24
N ALA A 156 -1.88 2.51 7.84
CA ALA A 156 -1.19 1.64 6.89
C ALA A 156 -1.04 2.27 5.50
N VAL A 157 -2.10 2.93 5.00
CA VAL A 157 -2.06 3.69 3.74
C VAL A 157 -1.08 4.86 3.83
N LEU A 158 -1.04 5.58 4.97
CA LEU A 158 -0.09 6.67 5.18
C LEU A 158 1.36 6.17 5.24
N VAL A 159 1.61 5.01 5.85
CA VAL A 159 2.92 4.35 5.82
C VAL A 159 3.31 3.99 4.39
N LEU A 160 2.43 3.32 3.64
CA LEU A 160 2.66 2.97 2.24
C LEU A 160 3.01 4.19 1.39
N TYR A 161 2.23 5.26 1.56
CA TYR A 161 2.48 6.53 0.92
C TYR A 161 3.85 7.12 1.27
N SER A 162 4.24 7.03 2.55
CA SER A 162 5.53 7.52 3.02
C SER A 162 6.68 6.75 2.38
N ILE A 163 6.57 5.42 2.26
CA ILE A 163 7.58 4.59 1.59
C ILE A 163 7.66 4.92 0.10
N ALA A 164 6.51 5.05 -0.57
CA ALA A 164 6.43 5.44 -1.97
C ALA A 164 7.17 6.76 -2.24
N ILE A 165 6.95 7.76 -1.39
CA ILE A 165 7.64 9.06 -1.47
C ILE A 165 9.13 8.94 -1.20
N LEU A 166 9.57 8.05 -0.30
CA LEU A 166 10.99 7.77 -0.08
C LEU A 166 11.64 7.15 -1.32
N VAL A 167 10.95 6.21 -1.99
CA VAL A 167 11.44 5.61 -3.25
C VAL A 167 11.61 6.68 -4.33
N VAL A 168 10.64 7.58 -4.49
CA VAL A 168 10.77 8.72 -5.43
C VAL A 168 11.87 9.69 -4.98
N SER A 169 12.04 9.90 -3.68
CA SER A 169 13.10 10.76 -3.16
C SER A 169 14.50 10.24 -3.50
N ILE A 170 14.66 8.91 -3.53
CA ILE A 170 15.88 8.24 -4.01
C ILE A 170 16.01 8.42 -5.52
N ALA A 171 14.89 8.42 -6.26
CA ALA A 171 14.86 8.62 -7.70
C ALA A 171 15.53 9.91 -8.18
N PHE A 172 15.43 10.97 -7.39
CA PHE A 172 16.04 12.26 -7.73
C PHE A 172 17.57 12.26 -7.64
N VAL A 173 18.16 11.27 -6.97
CA VAL A 173 19.62 11.14 -6.80
C VAL A 173 20.16 9.93 -7.59
N ALA A 174 19.36 8.89 -7.77
CA ALA A 174 19.76 7.64 -8.40
C ALA A 174 19.45 7.62 -9.92
N VAL A 175 20.43 7.18 -10.72
CA VAL A 175 20.35 7.15 -12.21
C VAL A 175 19.38 6.07 -12.75
N ARG A 176 19.04 5.04 -11.97
CA ARG A 176 18.12 3.96 -12.38
C ARG A 176 17.15 3.61 -11.25
N VAL A 177 15.89 3.99 -11.43
CA VAL A 177 14.88 3.99 -10.37
C VAL A 177 13.80 2.94 -10.60
N ASP A 178 13.59 2.52 -11.84
CA ASP A 178 12.58 1.50 -12.18
C ASP A 178 12.79 0.23 -11.34
N ASN A 179 14.05 -0.21 -11.21
CA ASN A 179 14.41 -1.37 -10.38
C ASN A 179 14.07 -1.20 -8.90
N LEU A 180 14.08 0.02 -8.37
CA LEU A 180 13.76 0.27 -6.96
C LEU A 180 12.27 0.11 -6.70
N LEU A 181 11.40 0.51 -7.64
CA LEU A 181 9.97 0.31 -7.49
C LEU A 181 9.60 -1.17 -7.57
N TYR A 182 10.17 -1.92 -8.52
CA TYR A 182 9.97 -3.37 -8.61
C TYR A 182 10.52 -4.10 -7.37
N LEU A 183 11.67 -3.67 -6.86
CA LEU A 183 12.21 -4.19 -5.60
C LEU A 183 11.25 -3.90 -4.44
N PHE A 184 10.76 -2.67 -4.31
CA PHE A 184 9.79 -2.31 -3.28
C PHE A 184 8.53 -3.20 -3.36
N GLN A 185 7.94 -3.37 -4.55
CA GLN A 185 6.77 -4.23 -4.74
C GLN A 185 7.07 -5.69 -4.36
N SER A 186 8.23 -6.20 -4.77
CA SER A 186 8.67 -7.58 -4.47
C SER A 186 8.85 -7.81 -2.97
N VAL A 187 9.43 -6.82 -2.25
CA VAL A 187 9.58 -6.91 -0.80
C VAL A 187 8.24 -6.67 -0.10
N PHE A 188 7.37 -5.81 -0.63
CA PHE A 188 6.04 -5.57 -0.09
C PHE A 188 5.16 -6.82 -0.14
N ASP A 189 5.35 -7.71 -1.11
CA ASP A 189 4.65 -9.01 -1.17
C ASP A 189 4.91 -9.92 0.06
N VAL A 190 5.95 -9.63 0.85
CA VAL A 190 6.23 -10.30 2.13
C VAL A 190 5.25 -9.85 3.23
N ALA A 191 4.63 -8.67 3.09
CA ALA A 191 3.69 -8.09 4.04
C ALA A 191 2.40 -8.92 4.24
N ARG A 192 2.15 -9.91 3.37
CA ARG A 192 1.10 -10.92 3.54
C ARG A 192 1.30 -11.81 4.78
N TRP A 193 2.51 -11.81 5.34
CA TRP A 193 2.84 -12.52 6.58
C TRP A 193 2.95 -11.53 7.74
N PRO A 194 2.42 -11.86 8.94
CA PRO A 194 2.51 -10.98 10.09
C PRO A 194 3.96 -10.85 10.56
N SER A 195 4.28 -9.69 11.15
CA SER A 195 5.64 -9.34 11.58
C SER A 195 6.24 -10.36 12.57
N SER A 196 5.41 -11.03 13.36
CA SER A 196 5.81 -12.06 14.32
C SER A 196 6.39 -13.33 13.69
N VAL A 197 6.24 -13.53 12.38
CA VAL A 197 6.85 -14.65 11.65
C VAL A 197 8.35 -14.42 11.42
N PHE A 198 8.79 -13.15 11.33
CA PHE A 198 10.18 -12.81 11.03
C PHE A 198 11.04 -12.74 12.30
N ARG A 199 12.29 -13.20 12.20
CA ARG A 199 13.26 -13.21 13.30
C ARG A 199 14.62 -12.68 12.84
N GLY A 200 15.48 -12.30 13.79
CA GLY A 200 16.84 -11.84 13.51
C GLY A 200 16.89 -10.58 12.65
N ALA A 201 17.79 -10.54 11.66
CA ALA A 201 17.99 -9.39 10.79
C ALA A 201 16.73 -9.01 10.00
N LEU A 202 15.93 -9.98 9.56
CA LEU A 202 14.69 -9.71 8.82
C LEU A 202 13.67 -8.97 9.68
N ALA A 203 13.57 -9.29 10.98
CA ALA A 203 12.67 -8.59 11.89
C ALA A 203 13.03 -7.10 12.00
N VAL A 204 14.32 -6.76 12.03
CA VAL A 204 14.80 -5.37 12.06
C VAL A 204 14.41 -4.65 10.77
N ILE A 205 14.69 -5.25 9.60
CA ILE A 205 14.35 -4.67 8.30
C ILE A 205 12.83 -4.41 8.20
N PHE A 206 12.01 -5.41 8.57
CA PHE A 206 10.55 -5.31 8.53
C PHE A 206 9.92 -4.55 9.70
N THR A 207 10.74 -3.99 10.59
CA THR A 207 10.28 -3.07 11.63
C THR A 207 10.62 -1.63 11.27
N PHE A 208 11.81 -1.37 10.74
CA PHE A 208 12.30 -0.01 10.50
C PHE A 208 12.24 0.45 9.04
N VAL A 209 12.43 -0.44 8.08
CA VAL A 209 12.46 -0.09 6.64
C VAL A 209 11.07 -0.26 6.02
N LEU A 210 10.47 -1.43 6.23
CA LEU A 210 9.12 -1.77 5.81
C LEU A 210 8.33 -2.14 7.05
N PRO A 211 7.74 -1.18 7.78
CA PRO A 211 7.13 -1.43 9.09
C PRO A 211 5.85 -2.29 8.96
N LEU A 212 6.01 -3.59 8.71
CA LEU A 212 4.95 -4.56 8.43
C LEU A 212 3.95 -4.64 9.58
N ALA A 213 4.42 -4.38 10.80
CA ALA A 213 3.57 -4.34 11.97
C ALA A 213 2.48 -3.26 11.85
N LEU A 214 2.86 -2.05 11.40
CA LEU A 214 1.93 -0.93 11.19
C LEU A 214 1.02 -1.17 9.98
N MET A 215 1.53 -1.86 8.97
CA MET A 215 0.84 -2.05 7.69
C MET A 215 -0.21 -3.17 7.77
N THR A 216 0.15 -4.36 8.24
CA THR A 216 -0.72 -5.54 8.15
C THR A 216 -0.96 -6.21 9.49
N THR A 217 0.02 -6.24 10.40
CA THR A 217 -0.10 -7.05 11.63
C THR A 217 -1.03 -6.42 12.66
N TYR A 218 -0.80 -5.16 13.05
CA TYR A 218 -1.64 -4.49 14.04
C TYR A 218 -3.08 -4.27 13.59
N PRO A 219 -3.37 -3.87 12.33
CA PRO A 219 -4.75 -3.80 11.88
C PRO A 219 -5.46 -5.16 11.90
N SER A 220 -4.76 -6.24 11.56
CA SER A 220 -5.32 -7.60 11.64
C SER A 220 -5.57 -8.03 13.08
N LEU A 221 -4.66 -7.70 14.01
CA LEU A 221 -4.89 -7.90 15.44
C LEU A 221 -6.06 -7.07 15.97
N ALA A 222 -6.27 -5.85 15.45
CA ALA A 222 -7.42 -5.03 15.80
C ALA A 222 -8.71 -5.72 15.34
N LEU A 223 -8.78 -6.17 14.08
CA LEU A 223 -9.91 -6.94 13.56
C LEU A 223 -10.22 -8.21 14.37
N LEU A 224 -9.20 -8.87 14.89
CA LEU A 224 -9.35 -10.07 15.72
C LEU A 224 -9.75 -9.76 17.19
N GLY A 225 -9.81 -8.48 17.58
CA GLY A 225 -10.05 -8.05 18.97
C GLY A 225 -8.88 -8.38 19.91
N LYS A 226 -7.67 -8.49 19.36
CA LYS A 226 -6.44 -8.87 20.08
C LYS A 226 -5.47 -7.70 20.27
N LEU A 227 -5.74 -6.55 19.65
CA LEU A 227 -4.88 -5.38 19.76
C LEU A 227 -5.21 -4.57 21.01
N ASN A 228 -4.24 -4.40 21.90
CA ASN A 228 -4.41 -3.52 23.06
C ASN A 228 -4.33 -2.03 22.66
N LEU A 229 -4.94 -1.16 23.47
CA LEU A 229 -5.00 0.28 23.20
C LEU A 229 -3.61 0.95 23.18
N ARG A 230 -2.68 0.50 24.04
CA ARG A 230 -1.31 1.05 24.10
C ARG A 230 -0.57 0.83 22.78
N THR A 231 -0.67 -0.37 22.21
CA THR A 231 -0.08 -0.74 20.94
C THR A 231 -0.78 -0.01 19.79
N ALA A 232 -2.11 0.17 19.84
CA ALA A 232 -2.82 0.99 18.86
C ALA A 232 -2.33 2.44 18.85
N VAL A 233 -2.21 3.08 20.02
CA VAL A 233 -1.69 4.45 20.13
C VAL A 233 -0.24 4.53 19.65
N ALA A 234 0.60 3.56 20.04
CA ALA A 234 1.98 3.49 19.57
C ALA A 234 2.07 3.28 18.04
N ALA A 235 1.15 2.52 17.45
CA ALA A 235 1.09 2.31 16.01
C ALA A 235 0.77 3.61 15.28
N VAL A 236 -0.26 4.35 15.73
CA VAL A 236 -0.61 5.64 15.14
C VAL A 236 0.53 6.65 15.30
N ALA A 237 1.13 6.74 16.49
CA ALA A 237 2.27 7.64 16.74
C ALA A 237 3.48 7.26 15.87
N GLY A 238 3.80 5.97 15.76
CA GLY A 238 4.87 5.46 14.90
C GLY A 238 4.64 5.77 13.43
N THR A 239 3.41 5.60 12.94
CA THR A 239 3.02 6.01 11.59
C THR A 239 3.22 7.51 11.36
N LEU A 240 2.77 8.36 12.29
CA LEU A 240 2.93 9.82 12.15
C LEU A 240 4.40 10.23 12.14
N LEU A 241 5.22 9.63 13.00
CA LEU A 241 6.66 9.86 13.01
C LEU A 241 7.31 9.43 11.69
N PHE A 242 6.98 8.22 11.19
CA PHE A 242 7.51 7.72 9.93
C PHE A 242 7.13 8.64 8.76
N ALA A 243 5.88 9.10 8.72
CA ALA A 243 5.39 10.03 7.70
C ALA A 243 6.09 11.40 7.79
N ALA A 244 6.34 11.92 8.99
CA ALA A 244 7.06 13.16 9.19
C ALA A 244 8.52 13.06 8.70
N VAL A 245 9.21 11.95 9.00
CA VAL A 245 10.56 11.68 8.49
C VAL A 245 10.57 11.59 6.97
N ALA A 246 9.62 10.85 6.38
CA ALA A 246 9.50 10.74 4.92
C ALA A 246 9.23 12.09 4.25
N ARG A 247 8.36 12.92 4.82
CA ARG A 247 8.11 14.29 4.33
C ARG A 247 9.36 15.17 4.43
N GLY A 248 10.13 15.05 5.51
CA GLY A 248 11.40 15.76 5.67
C GLY A 248 12.40 15.40 4.57
N ILE A 249 12.57 14.10 4.30
CA ILE A 249 13.44 13.60 3.24
C ILE A 249 12.97 14.10 1.86
N TRP A 250 11.66 14.04 1.57
CA TRP A 250 11.10 14.57 0.33
C TRP A 250 11.45 16.05 0.09
N ILE A 251 11.29 16.89 1.11
CA ILE A 251 11.61 18.33 1.01
C ILE A 251 13.09 18.56 0.74
N VAL A 252 13.98 17.74 1.31
CA VAL A 252 15.42 17.82 1.03
C VAL A 252 15.74 17.33 -0.38
N SER A 253 15.16 16.21 -0.81
CA SER A 253 15.41 15.62 -2.13
C SER A 253 14.92 16.52 -3.27
N ILE A 254 13.73 17.13 -3.14
CA ILE A 254 13.21 18.02 -4.20
C ILE A 254 14.06 19.29 -4.36
N ARG A 255 14.69 19.78 -3.29
CA ARG A 255 15.62 20.92 -3.35
C ARG A 255 16.94 20.60 -4.03
N ARG A 256 17.31 19.32 -4.09
CA ARG A 256 18.53 18.81 -4.74
C ARG A 256 18.28 18.30 -6.15
N TYR A 257 17.02 18.30 -6.60
CA TYR A 257 16.67 17.86 -7.94
C TYR A 257 17.29 18.80 -8.98
N THR A 258 18.06 18.22 -9.90
CA THR A 258 18.60 18.91 -11.08
C THR A 258 18.00 18.25 -12.31
N SER A 259 17.45 19.06 -13.21
CA SER A 259 16.80 18.56 -14.43
C SER A 259 17.81 17.90 -15.36
N ALA A 260 17.38 16.83 -16.04
CA ALA A 260 18.21 16.12 -17.02
C ALA A 260 18.47 16.95 -18.30
N SER A 261 17.79 18.08 -18.49
CA SER A 261 17.97 18.97 -19.64
C SER A 261 18.83 20.22 -19.34
N SER A 262 19.55 20.26 -18.21
CA SER A 262 20.41 21.37 -17.78
C SER A 262 21.90 21.02 -17.88
#